data_AF-A0A973HVH0-F1
#
_entry.id   AF-A0A973HVH0-F1
#
_cell.length_a   1.000
_cell.length_b   1.000
_cell.length_c   1.000
_cell.angle_alpha   90.00
_cell.angle_beta   90.00
_cell.angle_gamma   90.00
#
_symmetry.space_group_name_H-M   'P 1'
#
loop_
_entity.id
_entity.type
_entity.pdbx_description
1 polymer ?
#
loop_
_entity_poly.entity_id
_entity_poly.type
_entity_poly.pdbx_seq_one_letter_code
_entity_poly.pdbx_strand_id
1 'polypeptide(L)' 'MVLFCPIQQELDFISDSGVILGRIKFDGSKDEHIFHLDNELIVLSNLEKSSIAERLSGLDSGKYSIPMQDDD' A
#
# COMPACT_ATOMS: atom_id res chain seq x y z
N MET A 1 -8.06 -24.94 -6.29
CA MET A 1 -7.05 -23.96 -6.71
C MET A 1 -7.73 -22.60 -6.70
N VAL A 2 -7.51 -21.82 -5.65
CA VAL A 2 -8.11 -20.49 -5.52
C VAL A 2 -7.29 -19.58 -6.44
N LEU A 3 -7.92 -19.01 -7.46
CA LEU A 3 -7.29 -17.97 -8.27
C LEU A 3 -7.26 -16.72 -7.40
N PHE A 4 -6.15 -16.53 -6.69
CA PHE A 4 -5.84 -15.29 -6.01
C PHE A 4 -5.56 -14.26 -7.10
N CYS A 5 -6.53 -13.38 -7.39
CA CYS A 5 -6.31 -12.23 -8.23
C CYS A 5 -5.51 -11.20 -7.42
N PRO A 6 -4.22 -10.95 -7.73
CA PRO A 6 -3.41 -9.94 -7.01
C PRO A 6 -3.96 -8.51 -7.20
N ILE A 7 -4.89 -8.34 -8.13
CA ILE A 7 -5.46 -7.09 -8.64
C ILE A 7 -6.19 -6.26 -7.57
N GLN A 8 -6.53 -6.83 -6.41
CA GLN A 8 -7.29 -6.14 -5.36
C GLN A 8 -6.54 -5.96 -4.04
N GLN A 9 -5.21 -6.14 -4.02
CA GLN A 9 -4.42 -5.84 -2.82
C GLN A 9 -4.31 -4.32 -2.65
N GLU A 10 -5.11 -3.78 -1.72
CA GLU A 10 -5.08 -2.39 -1.29
C GLU A 10 -4.70 -2.33 0.20
N LEU A 11 -3.76 -1.45 0.55
CA LEU A 11 -3.29 -1.27 1.93
C LEU A 11 -3.40 0.21 2.31
N ASP A 12 -4.17 0.50 3.36
CA ASP A 12 -4.25 1.85 3.91
C ASP A 12 -2.92 2.24 4.57
N PHE A 13 -2.38 3.39 4.16
CA PHE A 13 -1.25 4.01 4.81
C PHE A 13 -1.77 5.02 5.83
N ILE A 14 -1.63 4.67 7.10
CA ILE A 14 -2.12 5.44 8.23
C ILE A 14 -0.93 6.12 8.88
N SER A 15 -1.02 7.44 9.05
CA SER A 15 -0.05 8.22 9.82
C SER A 15 -0.07 7.84 11.31
N ASP A 16 0.97 8.23 12.05
CA ASP A 16 1.02 8.06 13.52
C ASP A 16 -0.19 8.68 14.24
N SER A 17 -0.77 9.73 13.65
CA SER A 17 -1.97 10.41 14.15
C SER A 17 -3.29 9.63 13.91
N GLY A 18 -3.23 8.43 13.32
CA GLY A 18 -4.41 7.62 13.00
C GLY A 18 -5.19 8.09 11.77
N VAL A 19 -4.62 9.02 10.98
CA VAL A 19 -5.25 9.54 9.76
C VAL A 19 -4.74 8.75 8.55
N ILE A 20 -5.66 8.27 7.72
CA ILE A 20 -5.34 7.65 6.43
C ILE A 20 -4.79 8.75 5.52
N LEU A 21 -3.53 8.63 5.12
CA LEU A 21 -2.88 9.57 4.20
C LEU A 21 -3.09 9.15 2.74
N GLY A 22 -3.30 7.86 2.51
CA GLY A 22 -3.41 7.28 1.19
C GLY A 22 -3.50 5.76 1.24
N ARG A 23 -3.57 5.16 0.06
CA ARG A 23 -3.68 3.72 -0.12
C ARG A 23 -2.59 3.26 -1.07
N ILE A 24 -1.90 2.18 -0.70
CA ILE A 24 -0.99 1.46 -1.60
C ILE A 24 -1.84 0.47 -2.37
N LYS A 25 -1.74 0.46 -3.70
CA LYS A 25 -2.42 -0.48 -4.58
C LYS A 25 -1.38 -1.24 -5.40
N PHE A 26 -1.57 -2.55 -5.54
CA PHE A 26 -0.77 -3.33 -6.48
C PHE A 26 -1.29 -3.14 -7.91
N ASP A 27 -0.45 -2.62 -8.81
CA ASP A 27 -0.75 -2.55 -10.24
C ASP A 27 -0.20 -3.79 -10.94
N GLY A 28 -1.07 -4.79 -11.12
CA GLY A 28 -0.72 -6.03 -11.82
C GLY A 28 -0.37 -5.85 -13.31
N SER A 29 -0.61 -4.67 -13.89
CA SER A 29 -0.16 -4.36 -15.26
C SER A 29 1.34 -4.03 -15.31
N LYS A 30 1.88 -3.51 -14.20
CA LYS A 30 3.28 -3.13 -14.04
C LYS A 30 4.06 -4.05 -13.10
N ASP A 31 3.36 -4.90 -12.36
CA ASP A 31 3.91 -5.74 -11.30
C ASP A 31 4.57 -4.92 -10.18
N GLU A 32 3.99 -3.75 -9.87
CA GLU A 32 4.55 -2.79 -8.91
C GLU A 32 3.48 -2.28 -7.93
N HIS A 33 3.88 -1.99 -6.69
CA HIS A 33 3.02 -1.29 -5.74
C HIS A 33 3.08 0.23 -5.97
N ILE A 34 1.91 0.85 -6.12
CA ILE A 34 1.77 2.30 -6.35
C ILE A 34 1.03 2.92 -5.16
N PHE A 35 1.60 4.00 -4.62
CA PHE A 35 0.95 4.78 -3.57
C PHE A 35 0.07 5.87 -4.16
N HIS A 36 -1.19 5.90 -3.76
CA HIS A 36 -2.16 6.94 -4.09
C HIS A 36 -2.51 7.73 -2.83
N LEU A 37 -2.38 9.06 -2.88
CA LEU A 37 -2.89 9.91 -1.81
C LEU A 37 -4.42 9.85 -1.77
N ASP A 38 -4.98 9.78 -0.57
CA ASP A 38 -6.44 9.79 -0.37
C ASP A 38 -7.01 11.20 -0.61
N ASN A 39 -6.21 12.22 -0.27
CA ASN A 39 -6.56 13.61 -0.45
C ASN A 39 -5.34 14.39 -0.94
N GLU A 40 -5.45 15.06 -2.10
CA GLU A 40 -4.39 15.88 -2.70
C GLU A 40 -3.95 17.05 -1.81
N LEU A 41 -4.75 17.40 -0.79
CA LEU A 41 -4.40 18.42 0.21
C LEU A 41 -3.47 17.91 1.31
N ILE A 42 -3.23 16.60 1.39
CA ILE A 42 -2.34 16.00 2.39
C ILE A 42 -0.89 16.19 1.94
N VAL A 43 -0.20 17.12 2.61
CA VAL A 43 1.25 17.30 2.42
C VAL A 43 2.00 16.28 3.25
N LEU A 44 2.50 15.24 2.58
CA LEU A 44 3.36 14.25 3.22
C LEU A 44 4.69 14.87 3.65
N SER A 45 5.03 14.70 4.92
CA SER A 45 6.37 14.98 5.44
C SER A 45 7.41 14.10 4.74
N ASN A 46 8.68 14.54 4.71
CA ASN A 46 9.78 13.72 4.19
C ASN A 46 9.88 12.37 4.93
N LEU A 47 9.54 12.33 6.22
CA LEU A 47 9.52 11.09 7.00
C LEU A 47 8.45 10.12 6.48
N GLU A 48 7.24 10.63 6.24
CA GLU A 48 6.13 9.83 5.69
C GLU A 48 6.48 9.31 4.29
N LYS A 49 7.08 10.16 3.44
CA LYS A 49 7.53 9.76 2.10
C LYS A 49 8.58 8.64 2.16
N SER A 50 9.56 8.74 3.07
CA SER A 50 10.55 7.69 3.27
C SER A 50 9.94 6.40 3.80
N SER A 51 8.98 6.49 4.73
CA SER A 51 8.24 5.35 5.26
C SER A 51 7.41 4.64 4.18
N ILE A 52 6.70 5.42 3.34
CA ILE A 52 5.96 4.90 2.18
C ILE A 52 6.91 4.19 1.22
N ALA A 53 8.03 4.82 0.86
CA ALA A 53 9.00 4.23 -0.07
C ALA A 53 9.60 2.92 0.46
N GLU A 54 9.92 2.86 1.76
CA GLU A 54 10.38 1.62 2.40
C GLU A 54 9.29 0.53 2.35
N ARG A 55 8.03 0.92 2.60
CA ARG A 55 6.90 0.00 2.59
C ARG A 55 6.60 -0.56 1.20
N LEU A 56 6.65 0.29 0.18
CA LEU A 56 6.55 -0.11 -1.23
C LEU A 56 7.66 -1.10 -1.60
N SER A 57 8.92 -0.73 -1.34
CA SER A 57 10.06 -1.60 -1.64
C SER A 57 10.01 -2.92 -0.85
N GLY A 58 9.50 -2.90 0.38
CA GLY A 58 9.30 -4.10 1.17
C GLY A 58 8.17 -4.98 0.66
N LEU A 59 7.10 -4.42 0.10
CA LEU A 59 6.02 -5.16 -0.56
C LEU A 59 6.50 -5.78 -1.88
N ASP A 60 7.21 -5.01 -2.71
CA ASP A 60 7.79 -5.49 -3.98
C ASP A 60 8.84 -6.59 -3.74
N SER A 61 9.65 -6.46 -2.68
CA SER A 61 10.63 -7.48 -2.29
C SER A 61 10.01 -8.70 -1.59
N GLY A 62 8.70 -8.71 -1.33
CA GLY A 62 8.01 -9.76 -0.58
C GLY A 62 8.36 -9.82 0.92
N LYS A 63 9.02 -8.78 1.46
CA LYS A 63 9.31 -8.62 2.90
C LYS A 63 8.03 -8.35 3.70
N TYR A 64 7.11 -7.60 3.09
CA TYR A 64 5.76 -7.43 3.58
C TYR A 64 4.83 -8.27 2.71
N SER A 65 3.86 -8.94 3.33
CA SER A 65 2.75 -9.57 2.62
C SER A 65 1.48 -8.95 3.14
N ILE A 66 0.63 -8.49 2.23
CA ILE A 66 -0.74 -8.09 2.58
C ILE A 66 -1.46 -9.41 2.88
N PRO A 67 -1.83 -9.66 4.15
CA PRO A 67 -2.49 -10.91 4.51
C PRO A 67 -3.76 -11.02 3.69
N MET A 68 -4.04 -12.23 3.20
CA MET A 68 -5.35 -12.58 2.67
C MET A 68 -6.39 -12.11 3.70
N GLN A 69 -7.29 -11.22 3.28
CA GLN A 69 -8.54 -11.03 4.00
C GLN A 69 -9.25 -12.38 3.91
N ASP A 70 -9.24 -13.15 4.99
CA ASP A 70 -10.15 -14.27 5.12
C ASP A 70 -11.55 -13.66 5.17
N ASP A 71 -12.28 -13.76 4.06
CA ASP A 71 -13.74 -13.59 4.04
C ASP A 71 -14.30 -14.68 4.97
N ASP A 72 -14.60 -14.31 6.22
CA ASP A 72 -15.50 -15.07 7.10
C ASP A 72 -16.96 -14.93 6.62
#